data_AF-A0A2N3VDB9-F1
#
_entry.id   AF-A0A2N3VDB9-F1
#
_cell.length_a   1.000
_cell.length_b   1.000
_cell.length_c   1.000
_cell.angle_alpha   90.00
_cell.angle_beta   90.00
_cell.angle_gamma   90.00
#
_symmetry.space_group_name_H-M   'P 1'
#
loop_
_entity.id
_entity.type
_entity.pdbx_description
1 polymer ?
#
loop_
_entity_poly.entity_id
_entity_poly.type
_entity_poly.pdbx_seq_one_letter_code
_entity_poly.pdbx_strand_id
1 'polypeptide(L)'
;MCILTFIKPGIVADYDALAAGAAANPHGHGWAVHAGDRLIVGHGLDPKTTITEFAQARSLFPDGPALFHSRFATHGKHTTANCHPFAIGGDKRSVLAHNGILPEHVHPLPGDDRSDTRIAAEDFLPRLPFGSLDSWTGRTRFERWLGTDKAVILTVDPAYKHPAYIFNEQAGHWRDGSWYSNHSYDLGRFPQGVVFDYGFDDGFCDNCGAEIDDPDGPHCLYCGYCVQCQRTYPRCTCACPDESERYADFIDIELETA
;
A
#
# COMPACT_ATOMS: atom_id res chain seq x y z
N MET A 1 -11.03 1.45 -1.23
CA MET A 1 -10.10 1.97 -2.25
C MET A 1 -9.03 0.91 -2.43
N CYS A 2 -8.74 0.49 -3.67
CA CYS A 2 -7.81 -0.60 -3.97
C CYS A 2 -6.47 -0.45 -3.25
N ILE A 3 -5.67 -1.51 -3.28
CA ILE A 3 -4.25 -1.44 -2.92
C ILE A 3 -3.38 -1.98 -4.03
N LEU A 4 -2.39 -1.18 -4.37
CA LEU A 4 -1.31 -1.48 -5.29
C LEU A 4 0.01 -1.46 -4.52
N THR A 5 0.75 -2.55 -4.62
CA THR A 5 2.08 -2.71 -4.05
C THR A 5 3.08 -2.91 -5.19
N PHE A 6 4.18 -2.16 -5.17
CA PHE A 6 5.34 -2.37 -6.03
C PHE A 6 6.49 -2.93 -5.19
N ILE A 7 7.21 -3.91 -5.71
CA ILE A 7 8.30 -4.60 -5.02
C ILE A 7 9.57 -4.46 -5.85
N LYS A 8 10.64 -3.92 -5.24
CA LYS A 8 11.94 -3.76 -5.90
C LYS A 8 12.60 -5.11 -6.23
N PRO A 9 13.50 -5.15 -7.22
CA PRO A 9 14.44 -6.25 -7.44
C PRO A 9 15.08 -6.76 -6.14
N GLY A 10 15.13 -8.08 -5.96
CA GLY A 10 15.77 -8.73 -4.82
C GLY A 10 15.01 -8.63 -3.50
N ILE A 11 13.90 -7.89 -3.44
CA ILE A 11 13.09 -7.76 -2.23
C ILE A 11 12.04 -8.88 -2.15
N VAL A 12 12.00 -9.53 -0.99
CA VAL A 12 10.94 -10.47 -0.62
C VAL A 12 9.72 -9.65 -0.19
N ALA A 13 8.56 -9.94 -0.78
CA ALA A 13 7.32 -9.24 -0.42
C ALA A 13 6.88 -9.61 1.00
N ASP A 14 6.32 -8.64 1.72
CA ASP A 14 5.61 -8.89 2.98
C ASP A 14 4.25 -9.55 2.66
N TYR A 15 4.22 -10.89 2.68
CA TYR A 15 3.03 -11.66 2.32
C TYR A 15 1.87 -11.44 3.29
N ASP A 16 2.15 -11.12 4.56
CA ASP A 16 1.11 -10.77 5.53
C ASP A 16 0.47 -9.43 5.18
N ALA A 17 1.27 -8.44 4.75
CA ALA A 17 0.74 -7.19 4.21
C ALA A 17 -0.08 -7.42 2.93
N LEU A 18 0.35 -8.31 2.02
CA LEU A 18 -0.44 -8.64 0.84
C LEU A 18 -1.78 -9.30 1.21
N ALA A 19 -1.78 -10.24 2.16
CA ALA A 19 -2.98 -10.90 2.65
C ALA A 19 -3.93 -9.93 3.34
N ALA A 20 -3.39 -9.05 4.19
CA ALA A 20 -4.12 -8.00 4.87
C ALA A 20 -4.76 -7.00 3.87
N GLY A 21 -3.98 -6.55 2.89
CA GLY A 21 -4.48 -5.70 1.81
C GLY A 21 -5.55 -6.38 0.97
N ALA A 22 -5.43 -7.69 0.74
CA ALA A 22 -6.45 -8.48 0.05
C ALA A 22 -7.74 -8.63 0.87
N ALA A 23 -7.66 -8.82 2.19
CA ALA A 23 -8.81 -8.85 3.07
C ALA A 23 -9.60 -7.52 3.06
N ALA A 24 -8.89 -6.39 3.06
CA ALA A 24 -9.50 -5.06 2.95
C ALA A 24 -10.04 -4.75 1.54
N ASN A 25 -9.59 -5.48 0.50
CA ASN A 25 -9.91 -5.23 -0.90
C ASN A 25 -10.27 -6.56 -1.63
N PRO A 26 -11.45 -7.14 -1.36
CA PRO A 26 -11.74 -8.54 -1.64
C PRO A 26 -12.33 -8.82 -3.04
N HIS A 27 -12.41 -7.81 -3.93
CA HIS A 27 -13.14 -7.94 -5.21
C HIS A 27 -12.29 -8.48 -6.37
N GLY A 28 -11.07 -8.95 -6.09
CA GLY A 28 -10.17 -9.58 -7.05
C GLY A 28 -8.72 -9.14 -6.90
N HIS A 29 -7.81 -10.00 -7.34
CA HIS A 29 -6.37 -9.87 -7.12
C HIS A 29 -5.61 -10.15 -8.40
N GLY A 30 -4.42 -9.56 -8.51
CA GLY A 30 -3.51 -9.92 -9.58
C GLY A 30 -2.12 -9.35 -9.36
N TRP A 31 -1.18 -9.86 -10.15
CA TRP A 31 0.23 -9.62 -9.97
C TRP A 31 0.96 -9.66 -11.30
N ALA A 32 2.13 -9.04 -11.33
CA ALA A 32 3.09 -9.20 -12.42
C ALA A 32 4.51 -9.25 -11.87
N VAL A 33 5.33 -10.12 -12.45
CA VAL A 33 6.76 -10.26 -12.15
C VAL A 33 7.55 -10.12 -13.45
N HIS A 34 8.58 -9.28 -13.42
CA HIS A 34 9.50 -9.14 -14.52
C HIS A 34 10.47 -10.33 -14.56
N ALA A 35 10.40 -11.17 -15.59
CA ALA A 35 11.15 -12.42 -15.71
C ALA A 35 12.34 -12.32 -16.69
N GLY A 36 12.91 -11.13 -16.83
CA GLY A 36 14.02 -10.84 -17.73
C GLY A 36 13.51 -10.32 -19.07
N ASP A 37 13.13 -11.20 -19.98
CA ASP A 37 12.69 -10.87 -21.34
C ASP A 37 11.17 -10.77 -21.51
N ARG A 38 10.42 -11.13 -20.46
CA ARG A 38 8.95 -11.16 -20.45
C ARG A 38 8.38 -10.79 -19.09
N LEU A 39 7.11 -10.44 -19.08
CA LEU A 39 6.32 -10.34 -17.86
C LEU A 39 5.55 -11.64 -17.64
N ILE A 40 5.59 -12.16 -16.41
CA ILE A 40 4.68 -13.22 -15.97
C ILE A 40 3.57 -12.53 -15.19
N VAL A 41 2.33 -12.81 -15.56
CA VAL A 41 1.14 -12.14 -15.04
C VAL A 41 0.16 -13.20 -14.58
N GLY A 42 -0.45 -12.98 -13.42
CA GLY A 42 -1.51 -13.83 -12.89
C GLY A 42 -2.65 -13.01 -12.26
N HIS A 43 -3.85 -13.57 -12.28
CA HIS A 43 -5.06 -12.97 -11.74
C HIS A 43 -5.91 -14.04 -11.06
N GLY A 44 -6.61 -13.67 -10.00
CA GLY A 44 -7.55 -14.57 -9.33
C GLY A 44 -8.50 -13.84 -8.40
N LEU A 45 -9.57 -14.54 -8.03
CA LEU A 45 -10.55 -14.03 -7.07
C LEU A 45 -10.28 -14.53 -5.65
N ASP A 46 -9.56 -15.64 -5.51
CA ASP A 46 -9.15 -16.17 -4.22
C ASP A 46 -7.77 -15.62 -3.82
N PRO A 47 -7.67 -14.81 -2.75
CA PRO A 47 -6.42 -14.16 -2.39
C PRO A 47 -5.34 -15.16 -1.98
N LYS A 48 -5.69 -16.26 -1.32
CA LYS A 48 -4.72 -17.26 -0.87
C LYS A 48 -4.02 -17.91 -2.06
N THR A 49 -4.78 -18.36 -3.06
CA THR A 49 -4.27 -18.94 -4.30
C THR A 49 -3.43 -17.93 -5.06
N THR A 50 -3.94 -16.71 -5.26
CA THR A 50 -3.23 -15.68 -6.03
C THR A 50 -1.93 -15.21 -5.37
N ILE A 51 -1.90 -15.08 -4.03
CA ILE A 51 -0.66 -14.75 -3.28
C ILE A 51 0.34 -15.91 -3.35
N THR A 52 -0.14 -17.16 -3.30
CA THR A 52 0.73 -18.34 -3.42
C THR A 52 1.38 -18.42 -4.80
N GLU A 53 0.61 -18.21 -5.87
CA GLU A 53 1.13 -18.15 -7.24
C GLU A 53 2.14 -17.00 -7.42
N PHE A 54 1.83 -15.83 -6.86
CA PHE A 54 2.75 -14.70 -6.85
C PHE A 54 4.06 -15.03 -6.13
N ALA A 55 3.99 -15.66 -4.94
CA ALA A 55 5.16 -16.06 -4.18
C ALA A 55 6.04 -17.06 -4.96
N GLN A 56 5.42 -18.03 -5.63
CA GLN A 56 6.12 -18.97 -6.51
C GLN A 56 6.82 -18.24 -7.67
N ALA A 57 6.13 -17.33 -8.35
CA ALA A 57 6.74 -16.55 -9.44
C ALA A 57 7.90 -15.68 -8.93
N ARG A 58 7.76 -15.03 -7.76
CA ARG A 58 8.84 -14.26 -7.13
C ARG A 58 10.05 -15.11 -6.76
N SER A 59 9.84 -16.34 -6.30
CA SER A 59 10.95 -17.25 -5.96
C SER A 59 11.77 -17.68 -7.18
N LEU A 60 11.13 -17.79 -8.35
CA LEU A 60 11.79 -18.13 -9.62
C LEU A 60 12.50 -16.92 -10.24
N PHE A 61 12.00 -15.71 -10.01
CA PHE A 61 12.51 -14.48 -10.60
C PHE A 61 12.70 -13.38 -9.54
N PRO A 62 13.60 -13.59 -8.55
CA PRO A 62 13.76 -12.68 -7.42
C PRO A 62 14.31 -11.30 -7.83
N ASP A 63 15.16 -11.26 -8.85
CA ASP A 63 15.86 -10.05 -9.32
C ASP A 63 14.99 -9.15 -10.21
N GLY A 64 13.82 -9.60 -10.64
CA GLY A 64 12.88 -8.75 -11.37
C GLY A 64 12.12 -7.81 -10.44
N PRO A 65 11.77 -6.58 -10.86
CA PRO A 65 10.72 -5.82 -10.19
C PRO A 65 9.36 -6.54 -10.32
N ALA A 66 8.47 -6.29 -9.38
CA ALA A 66 7.14 -6.89 -9.36
C ALA A 66 6.07 -5.94 -8.83
N LEU A 67 4.81 -6.28 -9.08
CA LEU A 67 3.67 -5.63 -8.45
C LEU A 67 2.63 -6.65 -8.02
N PHE A 68 1.83 -6.26 -7.02
CA PHE A 68 0.64 -6.98 -6.57
C PHE A 68 -0.49 -5.98 -6.34
N HIS A 69 -1.70 -6.32 -6.77
CA HIS A 69 -2.87 -5.47 -6.66
C HIS A 69 -4.05 -6.24 -6.09
N SER A 70 -4.74 -5.64 -5.11
CA SER A 70 -6.04 -6.11 -4.60
C SER A 70 -7.09 -5.03 -4.85
N ARG A 71 -8.17 -5.45 -5.52
CA ARG A 71 -9.20 -4.57 -6.06
C ARG A 71 -10.33 -4.36 -5.06
N PHE A 72 -10.72 -3.10 -4.90
CA PHE A 72 -11.99 -2.70 -4.32
C PHE A 72 -12.85 -2.07 -5.42
N ALA A 73 -13.64 -2.91 -6.08
CA ALA A 73 -14.42 -2.51 -7.25
C ALA A 73 -15.36 -1.32 -6.97
N THR A 74 -15.15 -0.22 -7.69
CA THR A 74 -16.08 0.94 -7.78
C THR A 74 -16.85 0.94 -9.10
N HIS A 75 -16.24 0.43 -10.18
CA HIS A 75 -16.82 0.27 -11.51
C HIS A 75 -16.42 -1.07 -12.11
N GLY A 76 -17.27 -1.65 -12.97
CA GLY A 76 -17.05 -2.91 -13.69
C GLY A 76 -17.30 -4.16 -12.84
N LYS A 77 -17.63 -5.28 -13.49
CA LYS A 77 -18.01 -6.53 -12.82
C LYS A 77 -16.89 -7.11 -11.94
N HIS A 78 -17.26 -7.91 -10.95
CA HIS A 78 -16.34 -8.65 -10.08
C HIS A 78 -15.89 -9.93 -10.77
N THR A 79 -14.97 -9.80 -11.72
CA THR A 79 -14.42 -10.91 -12.49
C THR A 79 -12.91 -10.81 -12.58
N THR A 80 -12.25 -11.92 -12.85
CA THR A 80 -10.79 -11.96 -13.10
C THR A 80 -10.40 -11.03 -14.26
N ALA A 81 -11.28 -10.87 -15.25
CA ALA A 81 -11.08 -9.97 -16.38
C ALA A 81 -11.06 -8.47 -16.02
N ASN A 82 -11.40 -8.10 -14.79
CA ASN A 82 -11.27 -6.74 -14.24
C ASN A 82 -10.24 -6.65 -13.11
N CYS A 83 -9.43 -7.69 -12.90
CA CYS A 83 -8.32 -7.64 -11.97
C CYS A 83 -7.11 -7.01 -12.65
N HIS A 84 -6.52 -6.00 -12.02
CA HIS A 84 -5.22 -5.48 -12.43
C HIS A 84 -4.13 -6.53 -12.22
N PRO A 85 -3.01 -6.46 -12.96
CA PRO A 85 -2.68 -5.46 -13.98
C PRO A 85 -3.25 -5.79 -15.37
N PHE A 86 -3.37 -4.78 -16.23
CA PHE A 86 -3.85 -4.90 -17.62
C PHE A 86 -2.73 -4.68 -18.63
N ALA A 87 -2.66 -5.49 -19.68
CA ALA A 87 -1.72 -5.27 -20.79
C ALA A 87 -2.07 -3.98 -21.55
N ILE A 88 -1.07 -3.15 -21.83
CA ILE A 88 -1.27 -1.90 -22.56
C ILE A 88 -1.41 -2.22 -24.05
N GLY A 89 -2.58 -1.96 -24.64
CA GLY A 89 -2.87 -2.24 -26.05
C GLY A 89 -2.83 -3.71 -26.42
N GLY A 90 -3.02 -4.60 -25.44
CA GLY A 90 -2.88 -6.04 -25.61
C GLY A 90 -1.42 -6.53 -25.74
N ASP A 91 -0.44 -5.62 -25.71
CA ASP A 91 0.98 -6.01 -25.72
C ASP A 91 1.40 -6.49 -24.32
N LYS A 92 1.76 -7.77 -24.24
CA LYS A 92 2.17 -8.42 -22.98
C LYS A 92 3.52 -7.94 -22.45
N ARG A 93 4.25 -7.12 -23.22
CA ARG A 93 5.53 -6.54 -22.79
C ARG A 93 5.34 -5.42 -21.78
N SER A 94 4.16 -4.81 -21.68
CA SER A 94 3.89 -3.72 -20.73
C SER A 94 2.53 -3.90 -20.06
N VAL A 95 2.47 -3.76 -18.74
CA VAL A 95 1.22 -3.84 -17.98
C VAL A 95 1.04 -2.62 -17.07
N LEU A 96 -0.22 -2.23 -16.85
CA LEU A 96 -0.66 -1.14 -15.99
C LEU A 96 -1.43 -1.69 -14.78
N ALA A 97 -1.03 -1.28 -13.58
CA ALA A 97 -1.86 -1.32 -12.39
C ALA A 97 -2.15 0.09 -11.90
N HIS A 98 -3.33 0.32 -11.32
CA HIS A 98 -3.77 1.65 -10.88
C HIS A 98 -4.58 1.55 -9.59
N ASN A 99 -4.46 2.56 -8.76
CA ASN A 99 -5.25 2.75 -7.56
C ASN A 99 -5.91 4.14 -7.57
N GLY A 100 -7.24 4.15 -7.70
CA GLY A 100 -8.08 5.33 -7.69
C GLY A 100 -9.27 5.20 -8.62
N ILE A 101 -9.72 6.30 -9.21
CA ILE A 101 -10.74 6.37 -10.26
C ILE A 101 -10.23 7.31 -11.34
N LEU A 102 -10.00 6.78 -12.53
CA LEU A 102 -9.45 7.54 -13.66
C LEU A 102 -10.44 8.61 -14.16
N PRO A 103 -10.01 9.56 -15.02
CA PRO A 103 -10.92 10.57 -15.57
C PRO A 103 -12.09 9.99 -16.38
N GLU A 104 -13.20 10.73 -16.41
CA GLU A 104 -14.49 10.30 -16.97
C GLU A 104 -14.44 9.79 -18.43
N HIS A 105 -13.54 10.30 -19.26
CA HIS A 105 -13.43 9.88 -20.67
C HIS A 105 -12.90 8.46 -20.87
N VAL A 106 -12.44 7.78 -19.82
CA VAL A 106 -12.12 6.35 -19.82
C VAL A 106 -13.06 5.54 -18.95
N HIS A 107 -14.18 6.11 -18.49
CA HIS A 107 -15.20 5.36 -17.75
C HIS A 107 -16.00 4.43 -18.67
N PRO A 108 -16.49 3.29 -18.16
CA PRO A 108 -17.36 2.40 -18.92
C PRO A 108 -18.68 3.09 -19.27
N LEU A 109 -19.09 2.95 -20.53
CA LEU A 109 -20.43 3.33 -20.98
C LEU A 109 -21.46 2.29 -20.53
N PRO A 110 -22.78 2.61 -20.54
CA PRO A 110 -23.82 1.64 -20.23
C PRO A 110 -23.70 0.37 -21.08
N GLY A 111 -23.54 -0.78 -20.42
CA GLY A 111 -23.36 -2.09 -21.06
C GLY A 111 -21.91 -2.53 -21.25
N ASP A 112 -20.92 -1.67 -20.97
CA ASP A 112 -19.50 -2.06 -20.92
C ASP A 112 -19.17 -2.62 -19.52
N ASP A 113 -18.75 -3.88 -19.47
CA ASP A 113 -18.43 -4.58 -18.22
C ASP A 113 -17.02 -4.28 -17.69
N ARG A 114 -16.20 -3.56 -18.47
CA ARG A 114 -14.81 -3.25 -18.15
C ARG A 114 -14.70 -2.19 -17.05
N SER A 115 -13.61 -2.24 -16.29
CA SER A 115 -13.22 -1.12 -15.41
C SER A 115 -12.66 0.05 -16.21
N ASP A 116 -12.68 1.24 -15.62
CA ASP A 116 -12.04 2.44 -16.15
C ASP A 116 -10.55 2.22 -16.48
N THR A 117 -9.82 1.51 -15.61
CA THR A 117 -8.42 1.18 -15.87
C THR A 117 -8.26 0.25 -17.05
N ARG A 118 -9.15 -0.73 -17.20
CA ARG A 118 -9.09 -1.66 -18.33
C ARG A 118 -9.33 -0.92 -19.64
N ILE A 119 -10.32 -0.03 -19.70
CA ILE A 119 -10.56 0.84 -20.85
C ILE A 119 -9.34 1.72 -21.12
N ALA A 120 -8.74 2.30 -20.09
CA ALA A 120 -7.54 3.11 -20.25
C ALA A 120 -6.37 2.31 -20.85
N ALA A 121 -6.12 1.10 -20.36
CA ALA A 121 -5.04 0.23 -20.82
C ALA A 121 -5.26 -0.31 -22.24
N GLU A 122 -6.50 -0.74 -22.56
CA GLU A 122 -6.84 -1.33 -23.86
C GLU A 122 -7.02 -0.26 -24.94
N ASP A 123 -7.68 0.85 -24.64
CA ASP A 123 -8.20 1.75 -25.67
C ASP A 123 -7.52 3.13 -25.68
N PHE A 124 -7.03 3.63 -24.55
CA PHE A 124 -6.55 5.02 -24.44
C PHE A 124 -5.03 5.15 -24.51
N LEU A 125 -4.31 4.50 -23.60
CA LEU A 125 -2.85 4.55 -23.52
C LEU A 125 -2.11 4.08 -24.78
N PRO A 126 -2.61 3.10 -25.56
CA PRO A 126 -1.95 2.67 -26.80
C PRO A 126 -1.87 3.76 -27.88
N ARG A 127 -2.69 4.82 -27.76
CA ARG A 127 -2.63 6.00 -28.65
C ARG A 127 -1.51 6.98 -28.27
N LEU A 128 -0.71 6.65 -27.25
CA LEU A 128 0.39 7.47 -26.72
C LEU A 128 -0.04 8.93 -26.41
N PRO A 129 -1.15 9.16 -25.68
CA PRO A 129 -1.70 10.50 -25.47
C PRO A 129 -0.75 11.46 -24.76
N PHE A 130 0.26 10.92 -24.06
CA PHE A 130 1.24 11.68 -23.30
C PHE A 130 2.62 11.76 -23.98
N GLY A 131 2.82 11.05 -25.10
CA GLY A 131 4.15 10.82 -25.66
C GLY A 131 4.98 9.87 -24.78
N SER A 132 6.31 9.96 -24.87
CA SER A 132 7.21 9.09 -24.10
C SER A 132 7.14 9.40 -22.60
N LEU A 133 6.84 8.37 -21.80
CA LEU A 133 6.82 8.46 -20.33
C LEU A 133 8.23 8.59 -19.71
N ASP A 134 9.28 8.35 -20.49
CA ASP A 134 10.68 8.65 -20.13
C ASP A 134 11.05 10.13 -20.24
N SER A 135 10.20 10.92 -20.89
CA SER A 135 10.37 12.36 -20.95
C SER A 135 9.70 13.02 -19.76
N TRP A 136 10.31 14.09 -19.25
CA TRP A 136 9.72 14.91 -18.18
C TRP A 136 8.32 15.40 -18.56
N THR A 137 8.13 15.81 -19.82
CA THR A 137 6.83 16.25 -20.35
C THR A 137 5.80 15.13 -20.35
N GLY A 138 6.13 13.94 -20.85
CA GLY A 138 5.19 12.82 -20.90
C GLY A 138 4.82 12.30 -19.53
N ARG A 139 5.81 12.16 -18.63
CA ARG A 139 5.57 11.83 -17.23
C ARG A 139 4.65 12.85 -16.54
N THR A 140 4.95 14.14 -16.67
CA THR A 140 4.14 15.21 -16.06
C THR A 140 2.71 15.22 -16.59
N ARG A 141 2.51 14.99 -17.90
CA ARG A 141 1.16 14.92 -18.48
C ARG A 141 0.39 13.72 -17.96
N PHE A 142 1.06 12.57 -17.80
CA PHE A 142 0.43 11.37 -17.26
C PHE A 142 0.05 11.54 -15.79
N GLU A 143 0.95 12.06 -14.95
CA GLU A 143 0.66 12.32 -13.53
C GLU A 143 -0.45 13.38 -13.35
N ARG A 144 -0.51 14.40 -14.20
CA ARG A 144 -1.64 15.36 -14.23
C ARG A 144 -2.96 14.70 -14.62
N TRP A 145 -2.94 13.78 -15.56
CA TRP A 145 -4.13 13.02 -15.96
C TRP A 145 -4.60 12.07 -14.85
N LEU A 146 -3.67 11.47 -14.10
CA LEU A 146 -3.97 10.67 -12.91
C LEU A 146 -4.52 11.52 -11.74
N GLY A 147 -4.18 12.80 -11.67
CA GLY A 147 -4.55 13.65 -10.54
C GLY A 147 -3.87 13.17 -9.26
N THR A 148 -4.64 12.71 -8.27
CA THR A 148 -4.12 12.16 -7.00
C THR A 148 -3.98 10.63 -7.01
N ASP A 149 -4.43 9.97 -8.09
CA ASP A 149 -4.39 8.53 -8.22
C ASP A 149 -2.97 8.03 -8.44
N LYS A 150 -2.71 6.75 -8.14
CA LYS A 150 -1.39 6.16 -8.35
C LYS A 150 -1.43 5.08 -9.40
N ALA A 151 -0.33 4.95 -10.13
CA ALA A 151 -0.18 3.91 -11.13
C ALA A 151 1.22 3.32 -11.10
N VAL A 152 1.30 2.03 -11.44
CA VAL A 152 2.56 1.35 -11.69
C VAL A 152 2.50 0.75 -13.09
N ILE A 153 3.52 1.03 -13.89
CA ILE A 153 3.76 0.32 -15.15
C ILE A 153 4.96 -0.59 -14.95
N LEU A 154 4.82 -1.88 -15.25
CA LEU A 154 5.93 -2.80 -15.44
C LEU A 154 6.10 -3.07 -16.92
N THR A 155 7.35 -3.14 -17.39
CA THR A 155 7.63 -3.34 -18.81
C THR A 155 8.95 -4.05 -19.06
N VAL A 156 8.98 -4.84 -20.13
CA VAL A 156 10.17 -5.39 -20.78
C VAL A 156 10.37 -4.79 -22.18
N ASP A 157 9.51 -3.85 -22.58
CA ASP A 157 9.59 -3.22 -23.90
C ASP A 157 10.83 -2.31 -23.96
N PRO A 158 11.79 -2.57 -24.86
CA PRO A 158 13.02 -1.77 -24.97
C PRO A 158 12.78 -0.31 -25.37
N ALA A 159 11.56 0.06 -25.76
CA ALA A 159 11.18 1.47 -25.94
C ALA A 159 11.19 2.27 -24.63
N TYR A 160 11.12 1.60 -23.47
CA TYR A 160 11.16 2.21 -22.14
C TYR A 160 12.57 2.10 -21.55
N LYS A 161 13.06 3.17 -20.90
CA LYS A 161 14.39 3.18 -20.26
C LYS A 161 14.46 2.37 -18.97
N HIS A 162 13.33 2.15 -18.30
CA HIS A 162 13.26 1.48 -17.01
C HIS A 162 12.28 0.32 -17.04
N PRO A 163 12.53 -0.77 -16.28
CA PRO A 163 11.63 -1.92 -16.25
C PRO A 163 10.36 -1.67 -15.42
N ALA A 164 10.31 -0.54 -14.70
CA ALA A 164 9.22 -0.15 -13.84
C ALA A 164 9.11 1.37 -13.72
N TYR A 165 7.88 1.87 -13.63
CA TYR A 165 7.56 3.27 -13.37
C TYR A 165 6.48 3.34 -12.30
N ILE A 166 6.71 4.10 -11.24
CA ILE A 166 5.71 4.47 -10.24
C ILE A 166 5.32 5.92 -10.50
N PHE A 167 4.04 6.21 -10.58
CA PHE A 167 3.48 7.55 -10.82
C PHE A 167 2.70 8.02 -9.60
N ASN A 168 2.86 9.29 -9.25
CA ASN A 168 2.39 9.85 -7.98
C ASN A 168 2.91 9.05 -6.76
N GLU A 169 4.18 8.66 -6.81
CA GLU A 169 4.87 7.87 -5.78
C GLU A 169 4.76 8.48 -4.38
N GLN A 170 4.80 9.80 -4.28
CA GLN A 170 4.67 10.58 -3.04
C GLN A 170 3.30 10.45 -2.36
N ALA A 171 2.29 9.96 -3.08
CA ALA A 171 0.95 9.71 -2.54
C ALA A 171 0.78 8.27 -2.00
N GLY A 172 1.85 7.48 -2.03
CA GLY A 172 2.01 6.23 -1.30
C GLY A 172 3.22 6.34 -0.36
N HIS A 173 3.74 5.20 0.08
CA HIS A 173 4.88 5.16 0.99
C HIS A 173 5.72 3.89 0.81
N TRP A 174 7.00 4.01 1.15
CA TRP A 174 7.95 2.90 1.12
C TRP A 174 8.09 2.25 2.49
N ARG A 175 8.19 0.92 2.50
CA ARG A 175 8.54 0.11 3.67
C ARG A 175 9.32 -1.11 3.17
N ASP A 176 10.51 -1.32 3.74
CA ASP A 176 11.33 -2.52 3.51
C ASP A 176 11.55 -2.88 2.03
N GLY A 177 11.72 -1.86 1.18
CA GLY A 177 11.95 -2.05 -0.26
C GLY A 177 10.69 -2.30 -1.10
N SER A 178 9.51 -2.31 -0.48
CA SER A 178 8.21 -2.31 -1.15
C SER A 178 7.54 -0.94 -1.04
N TRP A 179 6.87 -0.51 -2.10
CA TRP A 179 6.06 0.71 -2.11
C TRP A 179 4.58 0.32 -2.08
N TYR A 180 3.82 0.97 -1.22
CA TYR A 180 2.39 0.75 -1.04
C TYR A 180 1.65 2.04 -1.40
N SER A 181 0.60 1.92 -2.22
CA SER A 181 -0.18 3.08 -2.70
C SER A 181 -1.12 3.69 -1.65
N ASN A 182 -1.38 2.98 -0.54
CA ASN A 182 -2.08 3.47 0.66
C ASN A 182 -1.85 2.50 1.84
N HIS A 183 -2.44 2.82 3.00
CA HIS A 183 -2.32 2.04 4.24
C HIS A 183 -3.38 0.94 4.42
N SER A 184 -4.15 0.56 3.38
CA SER A 184 -5.21 -0.45 3.57
C SER A 184 -4.67 -1.86 3.89
N TYR A 185 -3.40 -2.14 3.64
CA TYR A 185 -2.74 -3.35 4.13
C TYR A 185 -2.44 -3.31 5.63
N ASP A 186 -2.30 -2.13 6.24
CA ASP A 186 -2.15 -2.02 7.69
C ASP A 186 -3.50 -2.31 8.38
N LEU A 187 -4.62 -2.00 7.70
CA LEU A 187 -5.98 -2.30 8.19
C LEU A 187 -6.30 -3.80 8.25
N GLY A 188 -5.63 -4.65 7.48
CA GLY A 188 -5.86 -6.11 7.52
C GLY A 188 -4.98 -6.86 8.53
N ARG A 189 -4.00 -6.19 9.15
CA ARG A 189 -3.37 -6.70 10.39
C ARG A 189 -4.30 -6.62 11.60
N PHE A 190 -5.37 -5.82 11.48
CA PHE A 190 -6.42 -5.65 12.48
C PHE A 190 -7.80 -5.59 11.78
N PRO A 191 -8.41 -6.73 11.40
CA PRO A 191 -9.64 -6.75 10.62
C PRO A 191 -10.74 -5.91 11.28
N GLN A 192 -11.12 -4.82 10.60
CA GLN A 192 -12.32 -4.03 10.90
C GLN A 192 -13.53 -4.97 10.87
N GLY A 193 -14.14 -5.21 12.04
CA GLY A 193 -15.38 -5.99 12.16
C GLY A 193 -15.33 -7.16 13.14
N VAL A 194 -14.18 -7.49 13.74
CA VAL A 194 -14.16 -8.27 14.98
C VAL A 194 -14.03 -7.26 16.12
N VAL A 195 -15.18 -6.87 16.67
CA VAL A 195 -15.20 -6.22 17.98
C VAL A 195 -14.82 -7.31 18.98
N PHE A 196 -13.53 -7.47 19.25
CA PHE A 196 -13.18 -8.02 20.54
C PHE A 196 -13.33 -6.90 21.54
N ASP A 197 -14.34 -7.05 22.39
CA ASP A 197 -14.41 -6.39 23.68
C ASP A 197 -13.23 -6.90 24.52
N TYR A 198 -12.03 -6.40 24.25
CA TYR A 198 -10.93 -6.44 25.20
C TYR A 198 -10.94 -5.09 25.91
N GLY A 199 -11.79 -5.00 26.93
CA GLY A 199 -11.53 -4.05 27.99
C GLY A 199 -10.09 -4.24 28.47
N PHE A 200 -9.35 -3.13 28.52
CA PHE A 200 -8.19 -2.86 29.37
C PHE A 200 -7.75 -4.01 30.31
N ASP A 201 -7.05 -5.06 29.84
CA ASP A 201 -6.42 -6.01 30.80
C ASP A 201 -5.46 -7.07 30.20
N ASP A 202 -4.80 -6.87 29.06
CA ASP A 202 -3.87 -7.89 28.53
C ASP A 202 -2.39 -7.62 28.86
N GLY A 203 -2.05 -6.50 29.50
CA GLY A 203 -0.70 -6.28 30.02
C GLY A 203 0.37 -6.18 28.92
N PHE A 204 0.06 -5.72 27.71
CA PHE A 204 1.06 -5.50 26.65
C PHE A 204 0.96 -4.10 26.01
N CYS A 205 2.07 -3.59 25.45
CA CYS A 205 2.11 -2.31 24.75
C CYS A 205 1.69 -2.43 23.27
N ASP A 206 0.67 -1.68 22.84
CA ASP A 206 0.18 -1.66 21.45
C ASP A 206 1.22 -1.27 20.38
N ASN A 207 2.29 -0.57 20.77
CA ASN A 207 3.31 -0.09 19.82
C ASN A 207 4.54 -1.01 19.74
N CYS A 208 5.02 -1.53 20.87
CA CYS A 208 6.25 -2.34 20.89
C CYS A 208 6.04 -3.79 21.35
N GLY A 209 4.85 -4.16 21.80
CA GLY A 209 4.51 -5.50 22.28
C GLY A 209 5.16 -5.88 23.62
N ALA A 210 5.75 -4.92 24.35
CA ALA A 210 6.34 -5.19 25.65
C ALA A 210 5.28 -5.45 26.71
N GLU A 211 5.52 -6.42 27.59
CA GLU A 211 4.68 -6.72 28.75
C GLU A 211 4.70 -5.53 29.73
N ILE A 212 3.54 -5.10 30.22
CA ILE A 212 3.31 -3.96 31.11
C ILE A 212 2.71 -4.53 32.39
N ASP A 213 3.55 -4.74 33.40
CA ASP A 213 3.14 -5.37 34.66
C ASP A 213 2.42 -4.42 35.64
N ASP A 214 2.46 -3.11 35.43
CA ASP A 214 1.72 -2.10 36.21
C ASP A 214 1.88 -0.71 35.54
N PRO A 215 0.90 -0.23 34.75
CA PRO A 215 1.03 1.07 34.11
C PRO A 215 0.73 2.20 35.11
N ASP A 216 1.75 2.66 35.83
CA ASP A 216 1.75 3.97 36.48
C ASP A 216 1.70 5.08 35.41
N GLY A 217 0.51 5.29 34.84
CA GLY A 217 0.22 6.30 33.84
C GLY A 217 0.13 5.79 32.39
N PRO A 218 -0.22 6.67 31.44
CA PRO A 218 -0.65 6.29 30.09
C PRO A 218 0.50 5.94 29.14
N HIS A 219 1.75 5.86 29.61
CA HIS A 219 2.93 5.69 28.75
C HIS A 219 3.58 4.32 28.97
N CYS A 220 3.92 3.64 27.87
CA CYS A 220 4.77 2.46 27.91
C CYS A 220 6.20 2.84 28.34
N LEU A 221 6.70 2.20 29.40
CA LEU A 221 8.03 2.42 29.96
C LEU A 221 9.17 2.01 29.00
N TYR A 222 8.90 1.14 28.02
CA TYR A 222 9.90 0.62 27.09
C TYR A 222 10.08 1.47 25.83
N CYS A 223 8.98 1.96 25.24
CA CYS A 223 9.01 2.67 23.95
C CYS A 223 8.44 4.09 24.00
N GLY A 224 7.94 4.52 25.15
CA GLY A 224 7.33 5.84 25.32
C GLY A 224 6.00 6.03 24.59
N TYR A 225 5.35 4.96 24.15
CA TYR A 225 4.03 5.01 23.54
C TYR A 225 2.96 5.42 24.55
N CYS A 226 2.23 6.49 24.25
CA CYS A 226 1.10 6.93 25.04
C CYS A 226 -0.19 6.24 24.54
N VAL A 227 -0.85 5.46 25.39
CA VAL A 227 -2.12 4.79 25.03
C VAL A 227 -3.26 5.79 24.85
N GLN A 228 -3.19 6.95 25.51
CA GLN A 228 -4.25 7.97 25.45
C GLN A 228 -4.27 8.76 24.14
N CYS A 229 -3.11 9.21 23.65
CA CYS A 229 -3.02 9.95 22.39
C CYS A 229 -2.44 9.13 21.22
N GLN A 230 -2.10 7.87 21.47
CA GLN A 230 -1.54 6.92 20.51
C GLN A 230 -0.27 7.41 19.79
N ARG A 231 0.60 8.11 20.53
CA ARG A 231 1.86 8.65 20.00
C ARG A 231 3.02 8.27 20.90
N THR A 232 4.18 8.02 20.29
CA THR A 232 5.43 7.81 21.02
C THR A 232 6.04 9.14 21.46
N TYR A 233 6.65 9.17 22.64
CA TYR A 233 7.53 10.26 23.07
C TYR A 233 8.63 10.51 22.00
N PRO A 234 8.97 11.77 21.67
CA PRO A 234 8.51 13.03 22.27
C PRO A 234 7.23 13.62 21.64
N ARG A 235 6.48 12.86 20.83
CA ARG A 235 5.29 13.35 20.09
C ARG A 235 3.98 13.20 20.86
N CYS A 236 4.01 12.80 22.12
CA CYS A 236 2.83 12.73 22.97
C CYS A 236 2.19 14.12 23.11
N THR A 237 0.86 14.19 23.03
CA THR A 237 0.08 15.43 23.15
C THR A 237 -0.91 15.41 24.30
N CYS A 238 -0.85 14.39 25.17
CA CYS A 238 -1.67 14.38 26.38
C CYS A 238 -1.26 15.52 27.31
N ALA A 239 -2.22 16.05 28.06
CA ALA A 239 -1.91 16.94 29.17
C ALA A 239 -1.04 16.17 30.17
N CYS A 240 0.19 16.66 30.40
CA CYS A 240 1.08 16.08 31.39
C CYS A 240 0.54 16.44 32.78
N PRO A 241 0.25 15.46 33.67
CA PRO A 241 -0.39 15.77 34.94
C PRO A 241 0.45 16.57 35.96
N ASP A 242 1.69 16.98 35.66
CA ASP A 242 2.68 17.20 36.72
C ASP A 242 3.66 18.38 36.55
N GLU A 243 3.40 19.40 35.74
CA GLU A 243 4.35 20.55 35.71
C GLU A 243 4.52 21.25 37.07
N SER A 244 3.61 21.05 38.04
CA SER A 244 3.70 21.64 39.38
C SER A 244 4.03 20.68 40.53
N GLU A 245 3.94 19.36 40.37
CA GLU A 245 4.01 18.42 41.51
C GLU A 245 5.13 17.36 41.43
N ARG A 246 5.71 17.08 40.25
CA ARG A 246 6.72 15.99 40.14
C ARG A 246 8.03 16.26 40.86
N TYR A 247 8.31 17.53 41.18
CA TYR A 247 9.53 17.96 41.86
C TYR A 247 9.27 18.74 43.15
N ALA A 248 8.03 18.77 43.66
CA ALA A 248 7.72 19.49 44.90
C ALA A 248 8.58 18.97 46.07
N ASP A 249 8.77 17.66 46.16
CA ASP A 249 9.60 17.01 47.17
C ASP A 249 11.11 17.32 47.00
N PHE A 250 11.55 17.73 45.81
CA PHE A 250 12.93 18.16 45.54
C PHE A 250 13.14 19.66 45.81
N ILE A 251 12.08 20.46 45.77
CA ILE A 251 12.11 21.89 46.11
C ILE A 251 12.35 22.07 47.62
N ASP A 252 11.80 21.20 48.47
CA ASP A 252 12.00 21.27 49.92
C ASP A 252 13.42 20.83 50.36
N ILE A 253 14.10 19.98 49.58
CA ILE A 253 15.49 19.55 49.84
C ILE A 253 16.51 20.67 49.61
N GLU A 254 16.22 21.59 48.68
CA GLU A 254 17.09 22.76 48.43
C GLU A 254 16.94 23.87 49.49
N LEU A 255 15.92 23.83 50.35
CA LEU A 255 15.69 24.84 51.39
C LEU A 255 16.21 24.45 52.79
N GLU A 256 16.43 23.17 53.07
CA GLU A 256 17.04 22.71 54.34
C GLU A 256 18.58 22.68 54.32
N THR A 257 19.19 22.96 53.17
CA THR A 257 20.66 23.01 53.00
C THR A 257 21.23 24.42 52.81
N ALA A 258 20.43 25.46 53.06
CA ALA A 258 20.84 26.87 53.06
C ALA A 258 20.96 27.46 54.47
#